data_AF-A0A9D2S6D2-F1
#
_entry.id   AF-A0A9D2S6D2-F1
#
_cell.length_a   1.000
_cell.length_b   1.000
_cell.length_c   1.000
_cell.angle_alpha   90.00
_cell.angle_beta   90.00
_cell.angle_gamma   90.00
#
_symmetry.space_group_name_H-M   'P 1'
#
loop_
_entity.id
_entity.type
_entity.pdbx_description
1 polymer ?
#
loop_
_entity_poly.entity_id
_entity_poly.type
_entity_poly.pdbx_seq_one_letter_code
_entity_poly.pdbx_strand_id
1 'polypeptide(L)' 'MKPISIERSLKNALASSAMEGFPADDAVMQDCLRLLRGETDINALIAQIKMQKREA' A
#
# COMPACT_ATOMS: atom_id res chain seq x y z
N MET A 1 -10.00 -24.42 0.66
CA MET A 1 -9.57 -23.19 -0.05
C MET A 1 -8.05 -23.24 -0.20
N LYS A 2 -7.49 -22.95 -1.38
CA LYS A 2 -6.03 -22.76 -1.49
C LYS A 2 -5.66 -21.42 -0.85
N PRO A 3 -4.55 -21.32 -0.09
CA PRO A 3 -4.07 -20.04 0.42
C PRO A 3 -3.82 -19.09 -0.75
N ILE A 4 -4.35 -17.87 -0.68
CA ILE A 4 -4.00 -16.81 -1.61
C ILE A 4 -2.67 -16.17 -1.19
N SER A 5 -1.84 -15.79 -2.16
CA SER A 5 -0.57 -15.11 -1.85
C SER A 5 -0.84 -13.73 -1.23
N ILE A 6 0.12 -13.22 -0.45
CA ILE A 6 0.07 -11.88 0.15
C ILE A 6 -0.20 -10.83 -0.95
N GLU A 7 0.46 -10.94 -2.09
CA GLU A 7 0.26 -10.05 -3.23
C GLU A 7 -1.16 -10.12 -3.82
N ARG A 8 -1.76 -11.31 -3.85
CA ARG A 8 -3.15 -11.46 -4.33
C ARG A 8 -4.14 -10.85 -3.33
N SER A 9 -3.93 -11.06 -2.04
CA SER A 9 -4.71 -10.42 -0.98
C SER A 9 -4.65 -8.89 -1.07
N LEU A 10 -3.44 -8.36 -1.26
CA LEU A 10 -3.23 -6.92 -1.40
C LEU A 10 -3.94 -6.36 -2.65
N LYS A 11 -3.81 -7.02 -3.81
CA LYS A 11 -4.52 -6.62 -5.03
C LYS A 11 -6.03 -6.57 -4.85
N ASN A 12 -6.61 -7.55 -4.15
CA ASN A 12 -8.04 -7.56 -3.86
C ASN A 12 -8.44 -6.37 -2.95
N ALA A 13 -7.65 -6.07 -1.92
CA ALA A 13 -7.90 -4.94 -1.03
C ALA A 13 -7.82 -3.58 -1.76
N LEU A 14 -6.81 -3.40 -2.62
CA LEU A 14 -6.66 -2.19 -3.42
C LEU A 14 -7.77 -2.04 -4.47
N ALA A 15 -8.22 -3.15 -5.07
CA ALA A 15 -9.38 -3.13 -5.97
C ALA A 15 -10.66 -2.67 -5.26
N SER A 16 -10.87 -3.08 -4.01
CA SER A 16 -11.98 -2.58 -3.19
C SER A 16 -11.88 -1.07 -2.97
N SER A 17 -10.70 -0.56 -2.64
CA SER A 17 -10.47 0.89 -2.47
C SER A 17 -10.72 1.67 -3.76
N ALA A 18 -10.30 1.11 -4.90
CA ALA A 18 -10.54 1.71 -6.21
C ALA A 18 -12.03 1.78 -6.57
N MET A 19 -12.84 0.79 -6.18
CA MET A 19 -14.30 0.82 -6.36
C MET A 19 -14.97 1.95 -5.57
N GLU A 20 -14.34 2.39 -4.48
CA GLU A 20 -14.79 3.53 -3.66
C GLU A 20 -14.27 4.88 -4.18
N GLY A 21 -13.55 4.90 -5.31
CA GLY A 21 -12.99 6.12 -5.89
C GLY A 21 -11.59 6.48 -5.39
N PHE A 22 -10.91 5.57 -4.69
CA PHE A 22 -9.54 5.75 -4.20
C PHE A 22 -8.59 4.77 -4.91
N PRO A 23 -8.22 5.04 -6.17
CA PRO A 23 -7.27 4.19 -6.88
C PRO A 23 -5.89 4.27 -6.21
N ALA A 24 -5.31 3.10 -5.94
CA ALA A 24 -3.92 2.99 -5.51
C ALA A 24 -3.02 2.91 -6.76
N ASP A 25 -1.96 3.73 -6.77
CA ASP A 25 -0.91 3.64 -7.78
C ASP A 25 0.17 2.62 -7.38
N ASP A 26 1.18 2.47 -8.24
CA ASP A 26 2.29 1.53 -8.02
C ASP A 26 3.10 1.86 -6.76
N ALA A 27 3.18 3.14 -6.36
CA ALA A 27 3.89 3.57 -5.17
C ALA A 27 3.14 3.09 -3.90
N VAL A 28 1.81 3.28 -3.85
CA VAL A 28 0.98 2.77 -2.77
C VAL A 28 1.08 1.25 -2.66
N MET A 29 1.08 0.53 -3.79
CA MET A 29 1.25 -0.92 -3.79
C MET A 29 2.61 -1.34 -3.21
N GLN A 30 3.70 -0.68 -3.60
CA GLN A 30 5.03 -0.95 -3.04
C GLN A 30 5.11 -0.68 -1.54
N ASP A 31 4.54 0.43 -1.07
CA ASP A 31 4.55 0.79 0.33
C ASP A 31 3.76 -0.20 1.19
N CYS A 32 2.61 -0.68 0.70
CA CYS A 32 1.87 -1.76 1.33
C CYS A 32 2.67 -3.08 1.38
N LEU A 33 3.41 -3.42 0.32
CA LEU A 33 4.27 -4.61 0.33
C LEU A 33 5.40 -4.50 1.34
N ARG A 34 6.05 -3.32 1.43
CA ARG A 34 7.09 -3.05 2.43
C ARG A 34 6.56 -3.20 3.85
N LEU A 35 5.35 -2.70 4.13
CA LEU A 35 4.68 -2.89 5.42
C LEU A 35 4.42 -4.37 5.72
N LEU A 36 3.85 -5.11 4.76
CA LEU A 36 3.50 -6.52 4.92
C LEU A 36 4.74 -7.42 5.09
N ARG A 37 5.89 -7.02 4.53
CA ARG A 37 7.17 -7.72 4.67
C ARG A 37 7.98 -7.28 5.90
N GLY A 38 7.54 -6.24 6.61
CA GLY A 38 8.27 -5.68 7.75
C GLY A 38 9.52 -4.87 7.37
N GLU A 39 9.64 -4.46 6.10
CA GLU A 39 10.73 -3.63 5.59
C GLU A 39 10.58 -2.15 5.98
N THR A 40 9.37 -1.76 6.41
CA THR A 40 9.05 -0.44 6.97
C THR A 40 7.94 -0.59 8.01
N ASP A 41 7.74 0.44 8.83
CA ASP A 41 6.58 0.56 9.70
C ASP A 41 5.65 1.72 9.30
N ILE A 42 4.49 1.78 9.94
CA ILE A 42 3.44 2.77 9.64
C ILE A 42 3.92 4.20 9.91
N ASN A 43 4.70 4.43 10.97
CA ASN A 43 5.17 5.77 11.33
C ASN A 43 6.21 6.26 10.32
N ALA A 44 7.13 5.39 9.91
CA ALA A 44 8.11 5.67 8.88
C ALA A 44 7.42 6.02 7.55
N LEU A 45 6.38 5.27 7.17
CA LEU A 45 5.65 5.52 5.94
C LEU A 45 4.87 6.83 5.98
N ILE A 46 4.21 7.15 7.09
CA ILE A 46 3.53 8.44 7.28
C ILE A 46 4.52 9.61 7.17
N ALA A 47 5.72 9.47 7.74
CA ALA A 47 6.76 10.48 7.64
C ALA A 47 7.21 10.68 6.18
N GLN A 48 7.43 9.59 5.44
CA GLN A 48 7.79 9.62 4.02
C GLN A 48 6.72 10.35 3.18
N ILE A 49 5.44 9.99 3.33
CA ILE A 49 4.33 10.62 2.61
C ILE A 49 4.22 12.12 2.95
N LYS A 50 4.40 12.48 4.22
CA LYS A 50 4.40 13.88 4.67
C LYS A 50 5.55 14.68 4.07
N MET A 51 6.71 14.06 3.86
CA MET A 51 7.86 14.70 3.23
C MET A 51 7.61 14.94 1.74
N GLN A 52 7.14 13.93 1.01
CA GLN A 52 6.82 14.03 -0.42
C GLN A 52 5.78 15.14 -0.72
N LYS A 53 4.75 15.28 0.12
CA LYS A 53 3.73 16.33 -0.04
C LYS A 53 4.23 17.76 0.22
N ARG A 54 5.39 17.94 0.85
CA ARG A 54 5.99 19.26 1.07
C ARG A 54 6.87 19.72 -0.09
N GLU A 55 7.27 18.79 -0.95
CA GLU A 55 8.19 19.02 -2.07
C GLU A 55 7.46 19.07 -3.43
N ALA A 56 6.14 18.78 -3.45
CA ALA A 56 5.26 18.86 -4.61
C ALA A 56 4.41 20.14 -4.58
#